data_AF-A0A388PSP9-F1
#
_entry.id   AF-A0A388PSP9-F1
#
_cell.length_a   1.000
_cell.length_b   1.000
_cell.length_c   1.000
_cell.angle_alpha   90.00
_cell.angle_beta   90.00
_cell.angle_gamma   90.00
#
_symmetry.space_group_name_H-M   'P 1'
#
loop_
_entity.id
_entity.type
_entity.pdbx_description
1 polymer ?
#
loop_
_entity_poly.entity_id
_entity_poly.type
_entity_poly.pdbx_seq_one_letter_code
_entity_poly.pdbx_strand_id
1 'polypeptide(L)'
;MLSYRHGFHAGNHADVLKHIVLTLILDYLKQKNKPYWFIDTHAGAGKYSLESEFSNKTSEHLDGIKKIFHDEKKPLALAKYTEVIRKLNGGDQLKQYPGSPWIASQMLSHEDRIRLFELHPTDLTSLLHTLGKKPNTKIYGEDGFNGLKNSYSATPKKRTCFNRPLLRN
;
A
#
# COMPACT_ATOMS: atom_id res chain seq x y z
N MET A 1 18.33 14.50 1.02
CA MET A 1 18.30 13.73 2.28
C MET A 1 17.03 12.91 2.30
N LEU A 2 17.09 11.58 2.38
CA LEU A 2 15.92 10.67 2.44
C LEU A 2 15.69 10.23 3.89
N SER A 3 15.46 11.19 4.80
CA SER A 3 15.36 10.92 6.25
C SER A 3 13.99 10.41 6.68
N TYR A 4 12.94 10.59 5.87
CA TYR A 4 11.60 10.12 6.19
C TYR A 4 11.52 8.59 6.05
N ARG A 5 10.98 7.94 7.08
CA ARG A 5 10.72 6.49 7.09
C ARG A 5 9.26 6.28 7.42
N HIS A 6 8.50 5.65 6.53
CA HIS A 6 7.06 5.51 6.74
C HIS A 6 6.70 4.61 7.95
N GLY A 7 7.63 3.76 8.40
CA GLY A 7 7.42 2.87 9.56
C GLY A 7 7.10 3.58 10.88
N PHE A 8 7.48 4.86 11.05
CA PHE A 8 7.10 5.65 12.23
C PHE A 8 5.61 6.02 12.25
N HIS A 9 4.95 6.06 11.08
CA HIS A 9 3.58 6.57 10.94
C HIS A 9 2.60 5.50 10.47
N ALA A 10 3.08 4.26 10.29
CA ALA A 10 2.32 3.18 9.72
C ALA A 10 1.04 2.93 10.52
N GLY A 11 -0.10 3.03 9.84
CA GLY A 11 -1.40 2.78 10.44
C GLY A 11 -2.00 3.95 11.21
N ASN A 12 -1.44 5.16 11.13
CA ASN A 12 -2.07 6.36 11.66
C ASN A 12 -3.40 6.71 10.92
N HIS A 13 -4.06 7.79 11.33
CA HIS A 13 -5.34 8.20 10.74
C HIS A 13 -5.23 8.56 9.23
N ALA A 14 -4.10 9.12 8.78
CA ALA A 14 -3.88 9.45 7.37
C ALA A 14 -3.75 8.17 6.54
N ASP A 15 -3.05 7.17 7.08
CA ASP A 15 -2.93 5.83 6.53
C ASP A 15 -4.28 5.13 6.43
N VAL A 16 -5.11 5.24 7.46
CA VAL A 16 -6.48 4.72 7.44
C VAL A 16 -7.27 5.33 6.28
N LEU A 17 -7.35 6.67 6.19
CA LEU A 17 -8.13 7.34 5.14
C LEU A 17 -7.64 6.96 3.75
N LYS A 18 -6.33 7.07 3.50
CA LYS A 18 -5.76 6.83 2.16
C LYS A 18 -5.97 5.38 1.72
N HIS A 19 -5.85 4.42 2.64
CA HIS A 19 -5.97 3.00 2.31
C HIS A 19 -7.42 2.53 2.20
N ILE A 20 -8.36 3.13 2.94
CA ILE A 20 -9.79 2.90 2.71
C ILE A 20 -10.16 3.35 1.29
N VAL A 21 -9.81 4.59 0.93
CA VAL A 21 -10.08 5.12 -0.42
C VAL A 21 -9.45 4.24 -1.50
N LEU A 22 -8.19 3.81 -1.30
CA LEU A 22 -7.54 2.88 -2.22
C LEU A 22 -8.34 1.59 -2.37
N THR A 23 -8.74 0.94 -1.27
CA THR A 23 -9.49 -0.32 -1.34
C THR A 23 -10.81 -0.16 -2.08
N LEU A 24 -11.56 0.92 -1.84
CA LEU A 24 -12.81 1.20 -2.54
C LEU A 24 -12.60 1.42 -4.04
N ILE A 25 -11.56 2.17 -4.43
CA ILE A 25 -11.20 2.37 -5.85
C ILE A 25 -10.87 1.03 -6.50
N LEU A 26 -10.02 0.21 -5.87
CA LEU A 26 -9.63 -1.08 -6.43
C LEU A 26 -10.81 -2.04 -6.55
N ASP A 27 -11.71 -2.05 -5.56
CA ASP A 27 -12.91 -2.88 -5.57
C ASP A 27 -13.87 -2.47 -6.70
N TYR A 28 -14.09 -1.16 -6.87
CA TYR A 28 -14.88 -0.63 -7.98
C TYR A 28 -14.27 -0.97 -9.35
N LEU A 29 -12.95 -0.81 -9.52
CA LEU A 29 -12.31 -1.03 -10.81
C LEU A 29 -12.38 -2.48 -11.29
N LYS A 30 -12.45 -3.46 -10.36
CA LYS A 30 -12.61 -4.89 -10.67
C LYS A 30 -13.94 -5.22 -11.33
N GLN A 31 -14.99 -4.46 -11.07
CA GLN A 31 -16.34 -4.75 -11.59
C GLN A 31 -16.39 -4.78 -13.13
N LYS A 32 -15.47 -4.09 -13.82
CA LYS A 32 -15.44 -4.00 -15.29
C LYS A 32 -14.77 -5.19 -16.00
N ASN A 33 -14.36 -6.25 -15.28
CA ASN A 33 -13.72 -7.47 -15.79
C ASN A 33 -12.72 -7.24 -16.95
N LYS A 34 -11.86 -6.24 -16.79
CA LYS A 34 -10.80 -5.87 -17.75
C LYS A 34 -9.53 -5.52 -16.99
N PRO A 35 -8.37 -6.06 -17.39
CA PRO A 35 -7.13 -5.83 -16.68
C PRO A 35 -6.74 -4.34 -16.72
N TYR A 36 -6.12 -3.87 -15.65
CA TYR A 36 -5.63 -2.49 -15.54
C TYR A 36 -4.27 -2.43 -14.85
N TRP A 37 -3.62 -1.27 -14.98
CA TRP A 37 -2.42 -0.97 -14.21
C TRP A 37 -2.76 -0.35 -12.86
N PHE A 38 -2.15 -0.85 -11.80
CA PHE A 38 -1.95 -0.11 -10.56
C PHE A 38 -0.51 0.42 -10.55
N ILE A 39 -0.38 1.74 -10.38
CA ILE A 39 0.93 2.41 -10.32
C ILE A 39 1.03 3.12 -8.97
N ASP A 40 2.05 2.78 -8.18
CA ASP A 40 2.37 3.47 -6.92
C ASP A 40 3.71 4.19 -7.07
N THR A 41 3.65 5.52 -7.07
CA THR A 41 4.84 6.37 -7.29
C THR A 41 5.74 6.47 -6.05
N HIS A 42 5.21 6.12 -4.88
CA HIS A 42 5.91 6.22 -3.59
C HIS A 42 5.48 5.02 -2.74
N ALA A 43 5.99 3.85 -3.13
CA ALA A 43 5.52 2.55 -2.65
C ALA A 43 5.87 2.29 -1.18
N GLY A 44 6.99 2.83 -0.69
CA GLY A 44 7.55 2.51 0.62
C GLY A 44 7.99 1.06 0.73
N ALA A 45 8.13 0.56 1.96
CA ALA A 45 8.58 -0.81 2.24
C ALA A 45 7.56 -1.90 1.89
N GLY A 46 6.35 -1.54 1.46
CA GLY A 46 5.25 -2.46 1.15
C GLY A 46 4.44 -2.90 2.38
N LYS A 47 5.08 -3.23 3.51
CA LYS A 47 4.42 -3.50 4.79
C LYS A 47 5.31 -3.12 5.98
N TYR A 48 4.72 -2.94 7.15
CA TYR A 48 5.40 -2.40 8.33
C TYR A 48 5.07 -3.22 9.57
N SER A 49 6.05 -3.47 10.44
CA SER A 49 5.81 -4.06 11.76
C SER A 49 5.38 -2.99 12.75
N LEU A 50 4.20 -3.14 13.34
CA LEU A 50 3.67 -2.26 14.39
C LEU A 50 4.31 -2.52 15.76
N GLU A 51 5.06 -3.63 15.89
CA GLU A 51 5.83 -3.98 17.08
C GLU A 51 7.27 -3.46 17.02
N SER A 52 7.66 -2.81 15.91
CA SER A 52 9.00 -2.28 15.73
C SER A 52 9.29 -1.09 16.65
N GLU A 53 10.56 -0.87 16.98
CA GLU A 53 10.99 0.33 17.72
C GLU A 53 10.53 1.63 17.04
N PHE A 54 10.55 1.67 15.71
CA PHE A 54 10.09 2.82 14.94
C PHE A 54 8.62 3.12 15.19
N SER A 55 7.76 2.11 15.14
CA SER A 55 6.32 2.27 15.38
C SER A 55 6.02 2.57 16.85
N ASN A 56 6.79 2.02 17.79
CA ASN A 56 6.60 2.28 19.23
C ASN A 56 7.00 3.70 19.63
N LYS A 57 7.95 4.34 18.93
CA LYS A 57 8.39 5.71 19.22
C LYS A 57 7.26 6.74 19.16
N THR A 58 6.32 6.59 18.23
CA THR A 58 5.18 7.52 18.06
C THR A 58 3.86 6.87 18.44
N SER A 59 3.74 5.55 18.24
CA SER A 59 2.53 4.76 18.49
C SER A 59 1.26 5.30 17.81
N GLU A 60 1.39 6.01 16.68
CA GLU A 60 0.26 6.66 15.98
C GLU A 60 -0.82 5.65 15.51
N HIS A 61 -0.46 4.39 15.32
CA HIS A 61 -1.38 3.33 14.94
C HIS A 61 -2.47 3.06 16.00
N LEU A 62 -2.23 3.42 17.28
CA LEU A 62 -3.20 3.32 18.37
C LEU A 62 -4.41 4.23 18.12
N ASP A 63 -4.17 5.43 17.57
CA ASP A 63 -5.22 6.39 17.24
C ASP A 63 -5.75 6.29 15.80
N GLY A 64 -5.11 5.46 14.97
CA GLY A 64 -5.55 5.14 13.63
C GLY A 64 -6.20 3.75 13.56
N ILE A 65 -5.49 2.81 12.93
CA ILE A 65 -6.04 1.50 12.57
C ILE A 65 -6.55 0.70 13.77
N LYS A 66 -5.94 0.85 14.96
CA LYS A 66 -6.35 0.07 16.14
C LYS A 66 -7.79 0.34 16.56
N LYS A 67 -8.30 1.55 16.33
CA LYS A 67 -9.71 1.92 16.61
C LYS A 67 -10.72 1.25 15.68
N ILE A 68 -10.28 0.81 14.49
CA ILE A 68 -11.18 0.31 13.42
C ILE A 68 -11.06 -1.22 13.25
N PHE A 69 -9.87 -1.78 13.50
CA PHE A 69 -9.57 -3.17 13.18
C PHE A 69 -10.54 -4.15 13.84
N HIS A 70 -10.84 -3.95 15.12
CA HIS A 70 -11.78 -4.78 15.91
C HIS A 70 -13.19 -4.21 16.04
N ASP A 71 -13.49 -3.04 15.46
CA ASP A 71 -14.82 -2.46 15.58
C ASP A 71 -15.85 -3.27 14.76
N GLU A 72 -16.73 -4.02 15.43
CA GLU A 72 -17.77 -4.81 14.79
C GLU A 72 -18.90 -3.95 14.20
N LYS A 73 -19.04 -2.70 14.67
CA LYS A 73 -20.05 -1.75 14.20
C LYS A 73 -19.56 -0.87 13.05
N LYS A 74 -18.37 -1.16 12.52
CA LYS A 74 -17.78 -0.41 11.41
C LYS A 74 -18.69 -0.45 10.17
N PRO A 75 -18.75 0.64 9.38
CA PRO A 75 -19.48 0.64 8.11
C PRO A 75 -19.01 -0.45 7.16
N LEU A 76 -19.93 -1.01 6.35
CA LEU A 76 -19.61 -2.05 5.35
C LEU A 76 -18.50 -1.64 4.37
N ALA A 77 -18.41 -0.34 4.05
CA ALA A 77 -17.35 0.20 3.20
C ALA A 77 -15.92 -0.07 3.74
N LEU A 78 -15.77 -0.30 5.05
CA LEU A 78 -14.50 -0.60 5.71
C LEU A 78 -14.18 -2.10 5.78
N ALA A 79 -15.15 -2.97 5.46
CA ALA A 79 -15.00 -4.41 5.61
C ALA A 79 -13.82 -4.94 4.80
N LYS A 80 -13.77 -4.61 3.50
CA LYS A 80 -12.70 -5.05 2.60
C LYS A 80 -11.32 -4.56 3.06
N TYR A 81 -11.24 -3.33 3.55
CA TYR A 81 -10.01 -2.77 4.10
C TYR A 81 -9.51 -3.56 5.31
N THR A 82 -10.37 -3.84 6.28
CA THR A 82 -9.98 -4.66 7.46
C THR A 82 -9.68 -6.11 7.12
N GLU A 83 -10.40 -6.72 6.16
CA GLU A 83 -10.15 -8.08 5.66
C GLU A 83 -8.73 -8.21 5.09
N VAL A 84 -8.31 -7.24 4.28
CA VAL A 84 -6.96 -7.18 3.72
C VAL A 84 -5.92 -7.13 4.85
N ILE A 85 -6.12 -6.32 5.88
CA ILE A 85 -5.20 -6.25 7.03
C ILE A 85 -5.17 -7.56 7.82
N ARG A 86 -6.32 -8.20 8.06
CA ARG A 86 -6.38 -9.52 8.73
C ARG A 86 -5.60 -10.57 7.97
N LYS A 87 -5.71 -10.56 6.63
CA LYS A 87 -5.01 -11.49 5.75
C LYS A 87 -3.49 -11.33 5.83
N LEU A 88 -2.98 -10.11 6.06
CA LEU A 88 -1.55 -9.88 6.31
C LEU A 88 -1.10 -10.52 7.64
N ASN A 89 -1.95 -10.46 8.66
CA ASN A 89 -1.64 -10.89 10.00
C ASN A 89 -1.98 -12.36 10.28
N GLY A 90 -2.60 -13.06 9.33
CA GLY A 90 -3.04 -14.44 9.50
C GLY A 90 -4.20 -14.60 10.49
N GLY A 91 -4.96 -13.53 10.77
CA GLY A 91 -6.07 -13.57 11.72
C GLY A 91 -6.35 -12.22 12.39
N ASP A 92 -6.79 -12.29 13.65
CA ASP A 92 -7.27 -11.14 14.42
C ASP A 92 -6.18 -10.42 15.22
N GLN A 93 -4.92 -10.76 15.05
CA GLN A 93 -3.83 -9.99 15.65
C GLN A 93 -3.45 -8.80 14.76
N LEU A 94 -3.10 -7.66 15.36
CA LEU A 94 -2.65 -6.47 14.63
C LEU A 94 -1.16 -6.22 14.89
N LYS A 95 -0.31 -7.01 14.23
CA LYS A 95 1.17 -6.95 14.37
C LYS A 95 1.84 -6.26 13.19
N GLN A 96 1.26 -6.39 12.01
CA GLN A 96 1.75 -5.79 10.78
C GLN A 96 0.67 -4.92 10.14
N TYR A 97 1.11 -3.81 9.56
CA TYR A 97 0.27 -2.91 8.81
C TYR A 97 0.65 -2.94 7.32
N PRO A 98 -0.31 -3.16 6.39
CA PRO A 98 -0.02 -3.16 4.97
C PRO A 98 0.12 -1.73 4.42
N GLY A 99 1.15 -1.50 3.61
CA GLY A 99 1.20 -0.35 2.72
C GLY A 99 0.35 -0.59 1.46
N SER A 100 0.15 0.46 0.66
CA SER A 100 -0.55 0.40 -0.62
C SER A 100 -0.04 -0.67 -1.59
N PRO A 101 1.27 -0.98 -1.70
CA PRO A 101 1.71 -2.06 -2.58
C PRO A 101 1.15 -3.43 -2.17
N TRP A 102 1.13 -3.70 -0.86
CA TRP A 102 0.63 -4.96 -0.35
C TRP A 102 -0.90 -5.04 -0.53
N ILE A 103 -1.63 -3.97 -0.20
CA ILE A 103 -3.08 -3.86 -0.42
C ILE A 103 -3.41 -4.15 -1.89
N ALA A 104 -2.76 -3.47 -2.83
CA ALA A 104 -2.97 -3.69 -4.25
C ALA A 104 -2.66 -5.12 -4.65
N SER A 105 -1.54 -5.69 -4.18
CA SER A 105 -1.15 -7.08 -4.51
C SER A 105 -2.14 -8.15 -4.05
N GLN A 106 -2.93 -7.88 -3.00
CA GLN A 106 -3.96 -8.79 -2.52
C GLN A 106 -5.30 -8.62 -3.23
N MET A 107 -5.56 -7.42 -3.72
CA MET A 107 -6.82 -7.10 -4.37
C MET A 107 -6.73 -7.42 -5.86
N LEU A 108 -5.68 -7.03 -6.56
CA LEU A 108 -5.58 -7.18 -8.00
C LEU A 108 -5.55 -8.65 -8.44
N SER A 109 -6.12 -8.92 -9.62
CA SER A 109 -6.04 -10.22 -10.27
C SER A 109 -4.61 -10.48 -10.81
N HIS A 110 -4.37 -11.71 -11.27
CA HIS A 110 -3.09 -12.08 -11.89
C HIS A 110 -2.88 -11.44 -13.28
N GLU A 111 -3.96 -11.00 -13.94
CA GLU A 111 -3.92 -10.32 -15.23
C GLU A 111 -3.64 -8.82 -15.09
N ASP A 112 -4.07 -8.22 -13.97
CA ASP A 112 -3.76 -6.84 -13.61
C ASP A 112 -2.25 -6.68 -13.41
N ARG A 113 -1.73 -5.49 -13.68
CA ARG A 113 -0.30 -5.22 -13.63
C ARG A 113 0.03 -4.16 -12.59
N ILE A 114 1.10 -4.37 -11.85
CA ILE A 114 1.55 -3.51 -10.75
C ILE A 114 2.91 -2.89 -11.08
N ARG A 115 3.03 -1.57 -10.94
CA ARG A 115 4.33 -0.86 -10.94
C ARG A 115 4.51 -0.10 -9.65
N LEU A 116 5.67 -0.27 -9.04
CA LEU A 116 5.99 0.31 -7.74
C LEU A 116 7.32 1.05 -7.87
N PHE A 117 7.34 2.29 -7.41
CA PHE A 117 8.54 3.12 -7.41
C PHE A 117 8.92 3.44 -5.95
N GLU A 118 10.18 3.23 -5.59
CA GLU A 118 10.72 3.55 -4.27
C GLU A 118 12.18 4.00 -4.38
N LEU A 119 12.48 5.20 -3.90
CA LEU A 119 13.80 5.83 -4.01
C LEU A 119 14.71 5.49 -2.82
N HIS A 120 14.15 5.20 -1.64
CA HIS A 120 14.91 4.89 -0.44
C HIS A 120 15.42 3.44 -0.49
N PRO A 121 16.76 3.20 -0.46
CA PRO A 121 17.34 1.87 -0.71
C PRO A 121 16.89 0.80 0.30
N THR A 122 16.78 1.14 1.58
CA THR A 122 16.30 0.21 2.62
C THR A 122 14.82 -0.18 2.44
N ASP A 123 13.95 0.75 2.04
CA ASP A 123 12.54 0.44 1.78
C ASP A 123 12.38 -0.32 0.47
N LEU A 124 13.17 0.03 -0.56
CA LEU A 124 13.25 -0.73 -1.80
C LEU A 124 13.64 -2.20 -1.55
N THR A 125 14.64 -2.44 -0.70
CA THR A 125 15.06 -3.80 -0.32
C THR A 125 13.91 -4.56 0.36
N SER A 126 13.21 -3.88 1.28
CA SER A 126 12.05 -4.48 1.99
C SER A 126 10.88 -4.76 1.04
N LEU A 127 10.65 -3.87 0.08
CA LEU A 127 9.62 -3.99 -0.93
C LEU A 127 9.90 -5.15 -1.89
N LEU A 128 11.15 -5.29 -2.35
CA LEU A 128 11.62 -6.41 -3.16
C LEU A 128 11.46 -7.74 -2.43
N HIS A 129 11.81 -7.80 -1.14
CA HIS A 129 11.58 -9.00 -0.33
C HIS A 129 10.08 -9.35 -0.22
N THR A 130 9.22 -8.33 -0.08
CA THR A 130 7.78 -8.53 0.10
C THR A 130 7.06 -8.93 -1.19
N LEU A 131 7.39 -8.30 -2.33
CA LEU A 131 6.60 -8.39 -3.56
C LEU A 131 7.41 -8.72 -4.83
N GLY A 132 8.75 -8.79 -4.76
CA GLY A 132 9.61 -8.93 -5.93
C GLY A 132 9.44 -10.24 -6.70
N LYS A 133 8.86 -11.28 -6.08
CA LYS A 133 8.58 -12.57 -6.73
C LYS A 133 7.19 -12.64 -7.40
N LYS A 134 6.37 -11.58 -7.29
CA LYS A 134 5.04 -11.56 -7.89
C LYS A 134 5.15 -11.32 -9.41
N PRO A 135 4.66 -12.24 -10.27
CA PRO A 135 4.90 -12.18 -11.71
C PRO A 135 4.25 -10.96 -12.39
N ASN A 136 3.21 -10.41 -11.79
CA ASN A 136 2.52 -9.22 -12.30
C ASN A 136 3.02 -7.90 -11.69
N THR A 137 4.09 -7.92 -10.91
CA THR A 137 4.64 -6.76 -10.20
C THR A 137 6.02 -6.41 -10.73
N LYS A 138 6.24 -5.13 -11.06
CA LYS A 138 7.56 -4.56 -11.33
C LYS A 138 7.89 -3.49 -10.29
N ILE A 139 9.10 -3.56 -9.73
CA ILE A 139 9.59 -2.63 -8.70
C ILE A 139 10.80 -1.89 -9.27
N TYR A 140 10.83 -0.58 -9.08
CA TYR A 140 11.87 0.31 -9.60
C TYR A 140 12.47 1.16 -8.49
N GLY A 141 13.79 1.21 -8.44
CA GLY A 141 14.58 2.02 -7.52
C GLY A 141 14.80 3.45 -8.01
N GLU A 142 13.75 4.13 -8.45
CA GLU A 142 13.84 5.43 -9.13
C GLU A 142 12.75 6.42 -8.68
N ASP A 143 12.85 7.67 -9.14
CA ASP A 143 11.84 8.68 -8.89
C ASP A 143 10.50 8.31 -9.55
N GLY A 144 9.44 8.20 -8.75
CA GLY A 144 8.15 7.73 -9.23
C GLY A 144 7.43 8.67 -10.18
N PHE A 145 7.71 9.98 -10.16
CA PHE A 145 7.14 10.90 -11.14
C PHE A 145 7.78 10.73 -12.51
N ASN A 146 9.10 10.54 -12.56
CA ASN A 146 9.80 10.19 -13.79
C ASN A 146 9.35 8.83 -14.33
N GLY A 147 9.25 7.83 -13.45
CA GLY A 147 8.75 6.50 -13.81
C GLY A 147 7.31 6.50 -14.32
N LEU A 148 6.45 7.37 -13.76
CA LEU A 148 5.07 7.54 -14.22
C LEU A 148 5.01 8.07 -15.66
N LYS A 149 5.81 9.10 -16.01
CA LYS A 149 5.88 9.64 -17.39
C LYS A 149 6.26 8.56 -18.41
N ASN A 150 7.14 7.65 -18.03
CA ASN A 150 7.57 6.54 -18.89
C ASN A 150 6.54 5.38 -18.96
N SER A 151 5.49 5.42 -18.15
CA SER A 151 4.53 4.32 -18.02
C SER A 151 3.29 4.43 -18.93
N TYR A 152 3.11 5.54 -19.65
CA TYR A 152 1.89 5.82 -20.42
C TYR A 152 1.74 5.03 -21.73
N SER A 153 2.81 4.42 -22.25
CA SER A 153 2.79 3.69 -23.53
C SER A 153 2.38 2.22 -23.46
N ALA A 154 2.31 1.62 -22.26
CA ALA A 154 2.11 0.17 -22.10
C ALA A 154 0.62 -0.25 -21.99
N THR A 155 0.23 -1.37 -22.61
CA THR A 155 -1.08 -2.03 -22.37
C THR A 155 -1.10 -2.70 -20.98
N PRO A 156 -2.26 -2.81 -20.29
CA PRO A 156 -3.59 -2.28 -20.62
C PRO A 156 -3.70 -0.75 -20.63
N LYS A 157 -4.70 -0.20 -21.35
CA LYS A 157 -4.92 1.27 -21.42
C LYS A 157 -5.57 1.85 -20.16
N LYS A 158 -6.32 1.04 -19.39
CA LYS A 158 -6.94 1.45 -18.12
C LYS A 158 -5.89 1.43 -17.01
N ARG A 159 -5.83 2.50 -16.21
CA ARG A 159 -4.81 2.67 -15.15
C ARG A 159 -5.42 3.38 -13.95
N THR A 160 -4.93 3.04 -12.77
CA THR A 160 -5.09 3.84 -11.56
C THR A 160 -3.70 4.16 -11.02
N CYS A 161 -3.49 5.41 -10.63
CA CYS A 161 -2.23 5.87 -10.08
C CYS A 161 -2.48 6.31 -8.64
N PHE A 162 -1.73 5.71 -7.73
CA PHE A 162 -1.69 6.10 -6.33
C PHE A 162 -0.45 6.96 -6.12
N ASN A 163 -0.67 8.22 -5.77
CA ASN A 163 0.40 9.17 -5.50
C ASN A 163 0.40 9.54 -4.02
N ARG A 164 1.54 9.33 -3.38
CA ARG A 164 1.80 9.71 -2.00
C ARG A 164 3.15 10.42 -1.93
N PRO A 165 3.26 11.63 -2.50
CA PRO A 165 4.48 12.38 -2.28
C PRO A 165 4.59 12.58 -0.78
N LEU A 166 5.77 12.26 -0.24
CA LEU A 166 6.08 12.59 1.15
C LEU A 166 5.77 14.07 1.34
N LEU A 167 5.12 14.44 2.45
CA LEU A 167 5.16 15.81 2.93
C LEU A 167 6.65 16.09 3.15
N ARG A 168 7.29 16.77 2.19
CA ARG A 168 8.60 17.35 2.39
C ARG A 168 8.37 18.39 3.47
N ASN A 169 8.79 18.10 4.70
CA ASN A 169 9.10 19.15 5.66
C ASN A 169 10.23 20.01 5.11
#